data_AF-A0A3A9T9S2-F1
#
_entry.id   AF-A0A3A9T9S2-F1
#
_cell.length_a   1.000
_cell.length_b   1.000
_cell.length_c   1.000
_cell.angle_alpha   90.00
_cell.angle_beta   90.00
_cell.angle_gamma   90.00
#
_symmetry.space_group_name_H-M   'P 1'
#
loop_
_entity.id
_entity.type
_entity.pdbx_description
1 polymer ?
#
loop_
_entity_poly.entity_id
_entity_poly.type
_entity_poly.pdbx_seq_one_letter_code
_entity_poly.pdbx_strand_id
1 'polypeptide(L)'
;MRVQRKPNLSLTQMLLYKGSNTTIARSKGNRTQRDEYVHGLISPSITYSKKLMNKSKLSRSVMDAINFNYMDIHRNHGESVDSITVNGKKLLKKDLPSIDTDWCSPIQAINNTVRFENGNYYKYTDRSGYTHTFACDHDRINQPYSDQLAGRQNNNSYQITKFWNMLSGDGTYLGLYFSAEEQKQMLGDAGIKEGFFCVESGSRKQEYYYSNGNAGVCVRKFEYDATYEMYNKRGSALFKDYPVGSKFTFAGQEYELKEDRTIDIPYGIDIFDVQFPKMRT
;
A
#
# COMPACT_ATOMS: atom_id res chain seq x y z
N MET A 1 -37.53 -14.01 -29.32
CA MET A 1 -37.06 -12.62 -29.12
C MET A 1 -36.36 -12.54 -27.77
N ARG A 2 -35.02 -12.54 -27.74
CA ARG A 2 -34.21 -12.53 -26.50
C ARG A 2 -33.58 -11.14 -26.36
N VAL A 3 -34.02 -10.39 -25.36
CA VAL A 3 -33.46 -9.08 -24.99
C VAL A 3 -32.25 -9.33 -24.09
N GLN A 4 -31.04 -9.08 -24.60
CA GLN A 4 -29.82 -9.09 -23.78
C GLN A 4 -29.72 -7.78 -22.98
N ARG A 5 -29.64 -7.90 -21.65
CA ARG A 5 -29.32 -6.82 -20.72
C ARG A 5 -27.90 -6.32 -20.96
N LYS A 6 -27.73 -5.01 -21.14
CA LYS A 6 -26.41 -4.36 -21.09
C LYS A 6 -25.99 -4.16 -19.62
N PRO A 7 -24.71 -4.34 -19.26
CA PRO A 7 -24.20 -4.00 -17.94
C PRO A 7 -24.09 -2.47 -17.77
N ASN A 8 -24.40 -1.98 -16.57
CA ASN A 8 -24.22 -0.58 -16.17
C ASN A 8 -22.71 -0.27 -16.12
N LEU A 9 -22.26 0.62 -17.00
CA LEU A 9 -20.88 1.13 -17.02
C LEU A 9 -20.76 2.33 -16.09
N SER A 10 -19.62 2.45 -15.41
CA SER A 10 -19.27 3.67 -14.64
C SER A 10 -18.98 4.85 -15.59
N LEU A 11 -19.18 6.08 -15.11
CA LEU A 11 -18.92 7.32 -15.87
C LEU A 11 -17.47 7.38 -16.39
N THR A 12 -16.53 6.84 -15.61
CA THR A 12 -15.11 6.70 -15.96
C THR A 12 -14.88 5.74 -17.12
N GLN A 13 -15.66 4.66 -17.21
CA GLN A 13 -15.60 3.70 -18.31
C GLN A 13 -16.26 4.23 -19.60
N MET A 14 -17.28 5.09 -19.49
CA MET A 14 -17.91 5.74 -20.65
C MET A 14 -16.98 6.73 -21.38
N LEU A 15 -16.06 7.37 -20.65
CA LEU A 15 -15.13 8.35 -21.22
C LEU A 15 -13.91 7.71 -21.92
N LEU A 16 -13.59 6.46 -21.59
CA LEU A 16 -12.44 5.72 -22.13
C LEU A 16 -12.82 4.84 -23.33
N TYR A 17 -14.11 4.63 -23.59
CA TYR A 17 -14.59 3.74 -24.66
C TYR A 17 -14.79 4.48 -25.99
N LYS A 18 -13.71 5.04 -26.56
CA LYS A 18 -13.63 5.26 -28.01
C LYS A 18 -12.94 4.04 -28.61
N GLY A 19 -13.75 3.23 -29.28
CA GLY A 19 -13.48 1.83 -29.55
C GLY A 19 -12.32 1.54 -30.52
N SER A 20 -11.94 0.27 -30.52
CA SER A 20 -11.26 -0.36 -31.64
C SER A 20 -11.67 -1.83 -31.68
N ASN A 21 -12.50 -2.19 -32.65
CA ASN A 21 -12.71 -3.57 -33.10
C ASN A 21 -11.37 -4.07 -33.65
N THR A 22 -10.87 -5.17 -33.11
CA THR A 22 -9.68 -5.86 -33.60
C THR A 22 -10.03 -6.67 -34.85
N THR A 23 -9.59 -6.19 -36.01
CA THR A 23 -9.40 -7.02 -37.20
C THR A 23 -7.91 -7.00 -37.54
N ILE A 24 -7.28 -8.18 -37.53
CA ILE A 24 -5.88 -8.37 -37.87
C ILE A 24 -5.70 -8.14 -39.37
N ALA A 25 -4.88 -7.18 -39.78
CA ALA A 25 -4.28 -7.12 -41.11
C ALA A 25 -2.93 -6.37 -41.08
N ARG A 26 -2.00 -6.85 -41.92
CA ARG A 26 -0.56 -6.58 -41.93
C ARG A 26 -0.14 -5.15 -42.31
N SER A 27 0.96 -4.75 -41.68
CA SER A 27 1.98 -3.73 -42.00
C SER A 27 1.82 -2.81 -43.22
N LYS A 28 2.00 -1.50 -42.97
CA LYS A 28 2.92 -0.60 -43.68
C LYS A 28 3.07 0.70 -42.88
N GLY A 29 4.30 1.11 -42.59
CA GLY A 29 4.60 2.21 -41.67
C GLY A 29 4.40 3.61 -42.25
N ASN A 30 4.15 4.59 -41.39
CA ASN A 30 5.03 5.75 -41.17
C ASN A 30 4.44 6.74 -40.13
N ARG A 31 5.35 7.33 -39.35
CA ARG A 31 5.28 8.63 -38.64
C ARG A 31 4.17 8.82 -37.60
N THR A 32 4.47 8.42 -36.37
CA THR A 32 4.20 9.13 -35.08
C THR A 32 4.56 8.20 -33.93
N GLN A 33 5.85 7.92 -33.73
CA GLN A 33 6.29 7.20 -32.53
C GLN A 33 6.28 8.18 -31.37
N ARG A 34 5.31 8.04 -30.46
CA ARG A 34 5.57 8.38 -29.05
C ARG A 34 6.48 7.27 -28.51
N ASP A 35 7.50 7.66 -27.76
CA ASP A 35 8.36 6.70 -27.08
C ASP A 35 7.49 5.80 -26.20
N GLU A 36 7.51 4.50 -26.48
CA GLU A 36 6.95 3.52 -25.58
C GLU A 36 7.97 3.32 -24.45
N TYR A 37 7.56 3.63 -23.22
CA TYR A 37 8.34 3.29 -22.04
C TYR A 37 8.41 1.77 -21.92
N VAL A 38 9.53 1.19 -22.35
CA VAL A 38 9.84 -0.21 -22.12
C VAL A 38 10.34 -0.32 -20.68
N HIS A 39 9.58 -0.99 -19.81
CA HIS A 39 10.11 -1.42 -18.53
C HIS A 39 11.36 -2.24 -18.78
N GLY A 40 12.52 -1.72 -18.38
CA GLY A 40 13.73 -2.53 -18.29
C GLY A 40 13.41 -3.69 -17.36
N LEU A 41 13.51 -4.92 -17.87
CA LEU A 41 13.53 -6.11 -17.04
C LEU A 41 14.78 -6.03 -16.18
N ILE A 42 14.67 -5.38 -15.02
CA ILE A 42 15.64 -5.55 -13.95
C ILE A 42 15.46 -6.99 -13.52
N SER A 43 16.36 -7.85 -13.99
CA SER A 43 16.45 -9.22 -13.50
C SER A 43 16.54 -9.15 -11.97
N PRO A 44 15.55 -9.64 -11.22
CA PRO A 44 15.65 -9.64 -9.78
C PRO A 44 16.83 -10.54 -9.43
N SER A 45 17.89 -9.96 -8.85
CA SER A 45 18.91 -10.76 -8.17
C SER A 45 18.19 -11.57 -7.10
N ILE A 46 18.08 -12.88 -7.35
CA ILE A 46 17.53 -13.83 -6.39
C ILE A 46 18.47 -13.81 -5.19
N THR A 47 18.04 -13.22 -4.08
CA THR A 47 18.86 -13.18 -2.88
C THR A 47 18.07 -13.47 -1.62
N TYR A 48 17.28 -14.55 -1.63
CA TYR A 48 16.95 -15.26 -0.40
C TYR A 48 17.08 -16.76 -0.64
N SER A 49 18.01 -17.38 0.06
CA SER A 49 18.25 -18.82 0.02
C SER A 49 17.33 -19.54 1.02
N LYS A 50 16.93 -20.78 0.70
CA LYS A 50 16.33 -21.73 1.66
C LYS A 50 17.25 -22.12 2.82
N LYS A 51 18.48 -21.58 2.88
CA LYS A 51 19.54 -21.98 3.80
C LYS A 51 20.40 -20.77 4.15
N LEU A 52 20.35 -20.34 5.42
CA LEU A 52 21.22 -19.30 5.98
C LEU A 52 22.69 -19.63 5.66
N MET A 53 23.37 -18.75 4.92
CA MET A 53 24.83 -18.85 4.82
C MET A 53 25.44 -18.55 6.18
N ASN A 54 26.43 -19.37 6.57
CA ASN A 54 27.00 -19.40 7.91
C ASN A 54 27.60 -18.05 8.34
N LYS A 55 27.36 -17.77 9.64
CA LYS A 55 27.58 -16.52 10.37
C LYS A 55 29.05 -16.10 10.44
N SER A 56 29.38 -14.94 9.89
CA SER A 56 30.14 -13.97 10.70
C SER A 56 29.08 -13.11 11.40
N LYS A 57 28.90 -13.31 12.72
CA LYS A 57 27.87 -12.59 13.47
C LYS A 57 28.47 -11.23 13.84
N LEU A 58 28.35 -10.24 12.94
CA LEU A 58 28.54 -8.85 13.35
C LEU A 58 27.59 -8.58 14.52
N SER A 59 28.08 -7.86 15.54
CA SER A 59 27.23 -7.50 16.67
C SER A 59 26.07 -6.64 16.19
N ARG A 60 24.95 -6.69 16.91
CA ARG A 60 23.81 -5.81 16.64
C ARG A 60 24.25 -4.35 16.59
N SER A 61 25.10 -3.90 17.51
CA SER A 61 25.62 -2.52 17.51
C SER A 61 26.35 -2.10 16.23
N VAL A 62 27.10 -3.03 15.60
CA VAL A 62 27.76 -2.77 14.31
C VAL A 62 26.72 -2.72 13.19
N MET A 63 25.73 -3.62 13.21
CA MET A 63 24.64 -3.63 12.23
C MET A 63 23.74 -2.39 12.35
N ASP A 64 23.48 -1.91 13.57
CA ASP A 64 22.73 -0.68 13.83
C ASP A 64 23.50 0.53 13.28
N ALA A 65 24.82 0.60 13.52
CA ALA A 65 25.66 1.65 12.95
C ALA A 65 25.63 1.66 11.42
N ILE A 66 25.63 0.48 10.78
CA ILE A 66 25.51 0.36 9.32
C ILE A 66 24.13 0.77 8.83
N ASN A 67 23.05 0.36 9.49
CA ASN A 67 21.70 0.50 8.94
C ASN A 67 20.99 1.79 9.35
N PHE A 68 21.31 2.35 10.50
CA PHE A 68 20.66 3.55 11.04
C PHE A 68 21.58 4.78 11.07
N ASN A 69 22.90 4.58 11.09
CA ASN A 69 23.89 5.67 11.13
C ASN A 69 24.78 5.72 9.88
N TYR A 70 24.32 5.21 8.74
CA TYR A 70 25.11 5.18 7.50
C TYR A 70 25.53 6.57 7.02
N MET A 71 24.78 7.62 7.37
CA MET A 71 25.14 9.00 7.06
C MET A 71 26.48 9.40 7.69
N ASP A 72 26.84 8.84 8.85
CA ASP A 72 28.13 9.10 9.47
C ASP A 72 29.26 8.35 8.76
N ILE A 73 28.98 7.17 8.18
CA ILE A 73 29.92 6.47 7.29
C ILE A 73 30.23 7.35 6.08
N HIS A 74 29.20 7.96 5.48
CA HIS A 74 29.35 8.85 4.33
C HIS A 74 30.11 10.14 4.67
N ARG A 75 29.75 10.80 5.77
CA ARG A 75 30.43 12.03 6.24
C ARG A 75 31.92 11.82 6.49
N ASN A 76 32.30 10.64 6.96
CA ASN A 76 33.68 10.29 7.25
C ASN A 76 34.42 9.65 6.06
N HIS A 77 33.86 9.70 4.85
CA HIS A 77 34.41 9.03 3.65
C HIS A 77 34.75 7.55 3.89
N GLY A 78 33.95 6.89 4.74
CA GLY A 78 34.19 5.52 5.18
C GLY A 78 33.77 4.46 4.17
N GLU A 79 33.06 4.82 3.11
CA GLU A 79 32.63 3.89 2.06
C GLU A 79 33.56 3.95 0.84
N SER A 80 33.98 2.77 0.37
CA SER A 80 34.66 2.57 -0.92
C SER A 80 33.84 1.64 -1.82
N VAL A 81 34.37 1.29 -3.00
CA VAL A 81 33.72 0.34 -3.92
C VAL A 81 33.40 -0.99 -3.21
N ASP A 82 34.40 -1.59 -2.56
CA ASP A 82 34.28 -2.96 -2.01
C ASP A 82 34.12 -3.03 -0.48
N SER A 83 34.21 -1.90 0.22
CA SER A 83 34.25 -1.90 1.69
C SER A 83 33.57 -0.70 2.33
N ILE A 84 33.26 -0.83 3.61
CA ILE A 84 32.86 0.27 4.50
C ILE A 84 33.75 0.27 5.75
N THR A 85 33.92 1.43 6.37
CA THR A 85 34.63 1.60 7.63
C THR A 85 33.61 1.96 8.71
N VAL A 86 33.49 1.10 9.71
CA VAL A 86 32.54 1.26 10.82
C VAL A 86 33.32 1.14 12.12
N ASN A 87 33.23 2.16 12.98
CA ASN A 87 33.97 2.22 14.25
C ASN A 87 35.48 1.96 14.09
N GLY A 88 36.09 2.54 13.05
CA GLY A 88 37.52 2.38 12.73
C GLY A 88 37.91 1.01 12.14
N LYS A 89 36.96 0.08 11.97
CA LYS A 89 37.19 -1.23 11.36
C LYS A 89 36.69 -1.28 9.94
N LYS A 90 37.55 -1.71 9.01
CA LYS A 90 37.19 -1.96 7.61
C LYS A 90 36.43 -3.30 7.50
N LEU A 91 35.27 -3.26 6.86
CA LEU A 91 34.40 -4.41 6.56
C LEU A 91 34.21 -4.50 5.05
N LEU A 92 34.35 -5.70 4.47
CA LEU A 92 34.09 -5.92 3.05
C LEU A 92 32.58 -6.04 2.82
N LYS A 93 32.05 -5.37 1.81
CA LYS A 93 30.60 -5.36 1.50
C LYS A 93 30.06 -6.77 1.22
N LYS A 94 30.86 -7.59 0.52
CA LYS A 94 30.55 -9.01 0.23
C LYS A 94 30.43 -9.90 1.48
N ASP A 95 31.05 -9.49 2.60
CA ASP A 95 31.09 -10.26 3.84
C ASP A 95 30.06 -9.75 4.86
N LEU A 96 29.28 -8.72 4.52
CA LEU A 96 28.22 -8.21 5.38
C LEU A 96 27.11 -9.26 5.53
N PRO A 97 26.74 -9.68 6.75
CA PRO A 97 25.65 -10.59 6.97
C PRO A 97 24.31 -9.92 6.67
N SER A 98 23.27 -10.72 6.39
CA SER A 98 21.88 -10.27 6.45
C SER A 98 21.49 -9.94 7.90
N ILE A 99 20.40 -9.18 8.07
CA ILE A 99 19.82 -8.91 9.39
C ILE A 99 19.42 -10.22 10.08
N ASP A 100 19.76 -10.34 11.36
CA ASP A 100 19.30 -11.45 12.19
C ASP A 100 17.80 -11.29 12.46
N THR A 101 16.99 -12.26 12.02
CA THR A 101 15.52 -12.24 12.16
C THR A 101 15.03 -12.23 13.60
N ASP A 102 15.91 -12.59 14.55
CA ASP A 102 15.63 -12.52 15.99
C ASP A 102 15.64 -11.07 16.50
N TRP A 103 16.23 -10.13 15.76
CA TRP A 103 16.19 -8.70 16.06
C TRP A 103 14.94 -8.00 15.50
N CYS A 104 14.21 -8.67 14.60
CA CYS A 104 13.10 -8.10 13.87
C CYS A 104 11.76 -8.36 14.56
N SER A 105 11.01 -7.29 14.80
CA SER A 105 9.59 -7.37 15.16
C SER A 105 8.75 -7.75 13.93
N PRO A 106 7.70 -8.56 14.06
CA PRO A 106 6.77 -8.78 12.94
C PRO A 106 6.06 -7.47 12.59
N ILE A 107 5.75 -7.27 11.30
CA ILE A 107 4.82 -6.21 10.89
C ILE A 107 3.42 -6.65 11.34
N GLN A 108 2.94 -6.07 12.43
CA GLN A 108 1.68 -6.48 13.06
C GLN A 108 0.94 -5.26 13.61
N ALA A 109 -0.39 -5.31 13.49
CA ALA A 109 -1.30 -4.33 14.03
C ALA A 109 -1.60 -4.61 15.51
N ILE A 110 -1.55 -3.57 16.32
CA ILE A 110 -2.03 -3.56 17.70
C ILE A 110 -3.12 -2.50 17.77
N ASN A 111 -4.33 -2.86 18.21
CA ASN A 111 -5.49 -1.96 18.21
C ASN A 111 -5.73 -1.32 16.82
N ASN A 112 -5.71 -2.14 15.78
CA ASN A 112 -5.84 -1.72 14.37
C ASN A 112 -4.81 -0.68 13.92
N THR A 113 -3.66 -0.60 14.59
CA THR A 113 -2.57 0.33 14.27
C THR A 113 -1.28 -0.44 13.99
N VAL A 114 -0.69 -0.22 12.82
CA VAL A 114 0.67 -0.70 12.50
C VAL A 114 1.65 0.44 12.77
N ARG A 115 2.66 0.19 13.61
CA ARG A 115 3.66 1.19 14.00
C ARG A 115 5.07 0.76 13.64
N PHE A 116 5.76 1.62 12.91
CA PHE A 116 7.18 1.56 12.64
C PHE A 116 7.92 2.65 13.43
N GLU A 117 8.97 2.27 14.14
CA GLU A 117 9.76 3.15 15.00
C GLU A 117 11.18 3.24 14.45
N ASN A 118 11.72 4.45 14.38
CA ASN A 118 13.09 4.67 13.92
C ASN A 118 14.10 3.92 14.79
N GLY A 119 15.10 3.30 14.18
CA GLY A 119 16.12 2.51 14.87
C GLY A 119 15.72 1.07 15.14
N ASN A 120 14.56 0.62 14.64
CA ASN A 120 14.08 -0.75 14.80
C ASN A 120 14.06 -1.53 13.48
N TYR A 121 14.17 -2.85 13.61
CA TYR A 121 14.06 -3.79 12.49
C TYR A 121 12.70 -4.49 12.48
N TYR A 122 12.22 -4.77 11.28
CA TYR A 122 10.94 -5.43 11.05
C TYR A 122 11.10 -6.64 10.14
N LYS A 123 10.16 -7.59 10.24
CA LYS A 123 10.08 -8.74 9.34
C LYS A 123 8.67 -9.01 8.84
N TYR A 124 8.61 -9.55 7.63
CA TYR A 124 7.38 -10.00 6.99
C TYR A 124 7.65 -11.31 6.26
N THR A 125 6.80 -12.32 6.45
CA THR A 125 6.89 -13.59 5.73
C THR A 125 5.85 -13.58 4.62
N ASP A 126 6.30 -13.67 3.37
CA ASP A 126 5.40 -13.68 2.22
C ASP A 126 4.69 -15.04 2.05
N ARG A 127 3.71 -15.09 1.13
CA ARG A 127 2.96 -16.34 0.82
C ARG A 127 3.84 -17.47 0.28
N SER A 128 5.02 -17.15 -0.25
CA SER A 128 5.97 -18.15 -0.72
C SER A 128 6.86 -18.69 0.41
N GLY A 129 6.69 -18.18 1.63
CA GLY A 129 7.45 -18.56 2.82
C GLY A 129 8.79 -17.83 2.96
N TYR A 130 9.07 -16.82 2.14
CA TYR A 130 10.28 -16.02 2.26
C TYR A 130 10.11 -14.97 3.35
N THR A 131 11.10 -14.88 4.24
CA THR A 131 11.13 -13.84 5.27
C THR A 131 11.96 -12.67 4.77
N HIS A 132 11.29 -11.51 4.68
CA HIS A 132 11.88 -10.23 4.36
C HIS A 132 12.20 -9.48 5.64
N THR A 133 13.35 -8.81 5.68
CA THR A 133 13.77 -7.97 6.80
C THR A 133 13.87 -6.51 6.35
N PHE A 134 13.51 -5.60 7.23
CA PHE A 134 13.48 -4.17 6.97
C PHE A 134 14.08 -3.39 8.13
N ALA A 135 14.55 -2.19 7.84
CA ALA A 135 14.98 -1.20 8.83
C ALA A 135 14.03 0.00 8.78
N CYS A 136 13.62 0.54 9.92
CA CYS A 136 12.91 1.81 9.96
C CYS A 136 13.87 2.93 10.34
N ASP A 137 14.02 3.91 9.46
CA ASP A 137 14.89 5.06 9.63
C ASP A 137 14.28 6.27 8.89
N HIS A 138 14.52 7.48 9.40
CA HIS A 138 13.98 8.71 8.82
C HIS A 138 12.48 8.63 8.51
N ASP A 139 11.71 8.07 9.45
CA ASP A 139 10.26 7.91 9.37
C ASP A 139 9.79 7.02 8.20
N ARG A 140 10.64 6.11 7.73
CA ARG A 140 10.34 5.20 6.63
C ARG A 140 10.87 3.80 6.90
N ILE A 141 10.10 2.80 6.48
CA ILE A 141 10.58 1.43 6.42
C ILE A 141 11.30 1.21 5.09
N ASN A 142 12.52 0.67 5.12
CA ASN A 142 13.36 0.45 3.96
C ASN A 142 14.00 -0.94 3.98
N GLN A 143 14.49 -1.39 2.82
CA GLN A 143 15.43 -2.50 2.82
C GLN A 143 16.70 -2.07 3.59
N PRO A 144 17.27 -2.92 4.46
CA PRO A 144 18.43 -2.55 5.27
C PRO A 144 19.58 -2.05 4.39
N TYR A 145 20.25 -0.98 4.81
CA TYR A 145 21.39 -0.45 4.07
C TYR A 145 22.52 -1.48 3.90
N SER A 146 22.72 -2.38 4.88
CA SER A 146 23.65 -3.50 4.75
C SER A 146 23.31 -4.44 3.58
N ASP A 147 22.03 -4.61 3.27
CA ASP A 147 21.58 -5.40 2.12
C ASP A 147 21.77 -4.66 0.80
N GLN A 148 21.64 -3.32 0.79
CA GLN A 148 22.03 -2.50 -0.36
C GLN A 148 23.52 -2.65 -0.67
N LEU A 149 24.38 -2.48 0.33
CA LEU A 149 25.82 -2.58 0.18
C LEU A 149 26.26 -3.95 -0.35
N ALA A 150 25.60 -5.01 0.10
CA ALA A 150 25.90 -6.37 -0.30
C ALA A 150 25.17 -6.84 -1.58
N GLY A 151 24.40 -5.97 -2.25
CA GLY A 151 23.69 -6.29 -3.48
C GLY A 151 22.51 -7.26 -3.31
N ARG A 152 21.90 -7.32 -2.12
CA ARG A 152 20.78 -8.23 -1.77
C ARG A 152 19.40 -7.60 -1.93
N GLN A 153 19.32 -6.37 -2.41
CA GLN A 153 18.05 -5.70 -2.64
C GLN A 153 17.21 -6.41 -3.70
N ASN A 154 15.91 -6.43 -3.50
CA ASN A 154 14.97 -7.10 -4.41
C ASN A 154 13.64 -6.34 -4.51
N ASN A 155 12.93 -6.59 -5.60
CA ASN A 155 11.68 -5.89 -5.89
C ASN A 155 10.56 -6.25 -4.89
N ASN A 156 10.45 -7.49 -4.43
CA ASN A 156 9.39 -7.88 -3.49
C ASN A 156 9.49 -7.09 -2.18
N SER A 157 10.69 -7.04 -1.60
CA SER A 157 10.96 -6.26 -0.39
C SER A 157 10.68 -4.77 -0.62
N TYR A 158 11.03 -4.24 -1.80
CA TYR A 158 10.71 -2.87 -2.18
C TYR A 158 9.20 -2.61 -2.28
N GLN A 159 8.41 -3.51 -2.86
CA GLN A 159 6.95 -3.35 -2.93
C GLN A 159 6.32 -3.38 -1.53
N ILE A 160 6.81 -4.25 -0.65
CA ILE A 160 6.34 -4.32 0.73
C ILE A 160 6.60 -3.00 1.47
N THR A 161 7.83 -2.47 1.38
CA THR A 161 8.15 -1.19 2.04
C THR A 161 7.40 -0.03 1.41
N LYS A 162 7.23 -0.02 0.09
CA LYS A 162 6.46 1.00 -0.63
C LYS A 162 5.02 1.07 -0.14
N PHE A 163 4.34 -0.07 0.01
CA PHE A 163 2.96 -0.11 0.50
C PHE A 163 2.81 0.60 1.86
N TRP A 164 3.62 0.19 2.84
CA TRP A 164 3.58 0.76 4.19
C TRP A 164 4.00 2.22 4.22
N ASN A 165 5.01 2.60 3.42
CA ASN A 165 5.44 3.98 3.31
C ASN A 165 4.41 4.88 2.63
N MET A 166 3.60 4.37 1.69
CA MET A 166 2.49 5.15 1.13
C MET A 166 1.44 5.37 2.21
N LEU A 167 1.01 4.32 2.89
CA LEU A 167 0.02 4.42 3.97
C LEU A 167 0.49 5.27 5.15
N SER A 168 1.77 5.32 5.49
CA SER A 168 2.21 6.16 6.61
C SER A 168 2.24 7.65 6.29
N GLY A 169 2.15 8.10 5.03
CA GLY A 169 2.18 9.55 4.69
C GLY A 169 1.04 10.03 3.82
N ASP A 170 0.76 9.36 2.70
CA ASP A 170 -0.42 9.66 1.90
C ASP A 170 -0.77 8.46 1.01
N GLY A 171 -1.94 7.89 1.28
CA GLY A 171 -2.46 6.71 0.60
C GLY A 171 -3.27 7.02 -0.66
N THR A 172 -3.42 8.29 -1.06
CA THR A 172 -4.29 8.72 -2.18
C THR A 172 -4.12 7.88 -3.44
N TYR A 173 -2.87 7.57 -3.79
CA TYR A 173 -2.53 6.87 -5.04
C TYR A 173 -2.26 5.38 -4.85
N LEU A 174 -2.63 4.80 -3.70
CA LEU A 174 -2.33 3.40 -3.39
C LEU A 174 -2.90 2.44 -4.45
N GLY A 175 -4.13 2.71 -4.92
CA GLY A 175 -4.79 1.93 -5.96
C GLY A 175 -4.13 1.98 -7.35
N LEU A 176 -3.19 2.89 -7.60
CA LEU A 176 -2.40 2.90 -8.85
C LEU A 176 -1.25 1.88 -8.83
N TYR A 177 -0.86 1.42 -7.65
CA TYR A 177 0.30 0.54 -7.47
C TYR A 177 -0.05 -0.83 -6.92
N PHE A 178 -1.16 -0.95 -6.19
CA PHE A 178 -1.61 -2.19 -5.57
C PHE A 178 -3.08 -2.42 -5.89
N SER A 179 -3.38 -3.61 -6.40
CA SER A 179 -4.77 -4.08 -6.58
C SER A 179 -5.51 -4.12 -5.24
N ALA A 180 -6.85 -4.15 -5.29
CA ALA A 180 -7.65 -4.27 -4.09
C ALA A 180 -7.29 -5.55 -3.31
N GLU A 181 -7.08 -6.66 -4.01
CA GLU A 181 -6.68 -7.95 -3.43
C GLU A 181 -5.33 -7.86 -2.70
N GLU A 182 -4.33 -7.22 -3.31
CA GLU A 182 -3.01 -7.01 -2.68
C GLU A 182 -3.11 -6.13 -1.45
N GLN A 183 -3.88 -5.03 -1.51
CA GLN A 183 -4.10 -4.16 -0.36
C GLN A 183 -4.75 -4.94 0.80
N LYS A 184 -5.87 -5.63 0.53
CA LYS A 184 -6.58 -6.44 1.54
C LYS A 184 -5.69 -7.52 2.12
N GLN A 185 -4.87 -8.15 1.28
CA GLN A 185 -3.91 -9.14 1.73
C GLN A 185 -2.87 -8.50 2.68
N MET A 186 -2.19 -7.44 2.28
CA MET A 186 -1.15 -6.83 3.12
C MET A 186 -1.68 -6.29 4.44
N LEU A 187 -2.88 -5.71 4.43
CA LEU A 187 -3.59 -5.30 5.65
C LEU A 187 -3.92 -6.53 6.54
N GLY A 188 -4.48 -7.58 5.92
CA GLY A 188 -4.88 -8.80 6.62
C GLY A 188 -3.69 -9.57 7.21
N ASP A 189 -2.57 -9.64 6.48
CA ASP A 189 -1.33 -10.27 6.93
C ASP A 189 -0.73 -9.54 8.14
N ALA A 190 -0.91 -8.22 8.22
CA ALA A 190 -0.56 -7.43 9.41
C ALA A 190 -1.63 -7.53 10.53
N GLY A 191 -2.78 -8.15 10.30
CA GLY A 191 -3.86 -8.27 11.28
C GLY A 191 -4.78 -7.05 11.37
N ILE A 192 -4.73 -6.13 10.39
CA ILE A 192 -5.68 -5.02 10.28
C ILE A 192 -7.07 -5.57 9.95
N LYS A 193 -8.09 -5.05 10.63
CA LYS A 193 -9.51 -5.37 10.46
C LYS A 193 -10.24 -4.22 9.78
N GLU A 194 -11.37 -4.54 9.17
CA GLU A 194 -12.31 -3.56 8.59
C GLU A 194 -12.69 -2.47 9.60
N GLY A 195 -12.97 -1.27 9.11
CA GLY A 195 -13.18 -0.09 9.94
C GLY A 195 -11.95 0.82 10.01
N PHE A 196 -11.92 1.71 11.00
CA PHE A 196 -10.82 2.67 11.14
C PHE A 196 -9.52 2.00 11.56
N PHE A 197 -8.43 2.31 10.85
CA PHE A 197 -7.08 1.83 11.14
C PHE A 197 -6.06 2.96 10.99
N CYS A 198 -4.88 2.74 11.55
CA CYS A 198 -3.80 3.73 11.51
C CYS A 198 -2.48 3.09 11.07
N VAL A 199 -1.68 3.84 10.31
CA VAL A 199 -0.30 3.47 9.99
C VAL A 199 0.62 4.60 10.44
N GLU A 200 1.57 4.25 11.30
CA GLU A 200 2.53 5.17 11.91
C GLU A 200 3.95 4.76 11.51
N SER A 201 4.78 5.73 11.15
CA SER A 201 6.19 5.51 10.85
C SER A 201 6.99 6.70 11.36
N GLY A 202 7.62 6.53 12.52
CA GLY A 202 8.27 7.60 13.28
C GLY A 202 7.31 8.79 13.52
N SER A 203 7.62 9.97 12.98
CA SER A 203 6.75 11.16 13.12
C SER A 203 5.51 11.14 12.21
N ARG A 204 5.47 10.26 11.20
CA ARG A 204 4.38 10.21 10.24
C ARG A 204 3.25 9.36 10.78
N LYS A 205 2.02 9.86 10.66
CA LYS A 205 0.80 9.18 11.11
C LYS A 205 -0.32 9.49 10.15
N GLN A 206 -1.02 8.45 9.71
CA GLN A 206 -2.24 8.60 8.92
C GLN A 206 -3.33 7.63 9.36
N GLU A 207 -4.57 8.10 9.30
CA GLU A 207 -5.77 7.36 9.62
C GLU A 207 -6.60 7.09 8.37
N TYR A 208 -7.11 5.87 8.28
CA TYR A 208 -7.87 5.39 7.14
C TYR A 208 -9.08 4.61 7.62
N TYR A 209 -10.05 4.44 6.72
CA TYR A 209 -11.13 3.49 6.84
C TYR A 209 -10.89 2.35 5.86
N TYR A 210 -10.80 1.12 6.38
CA TYR A 210 -10.73 -0.09 5.57
C TYR A 210 -12.14 -0.44 5.09
N SER A 211 -12.40 -0.15 3.82
CA SER A 211 -13.69 -0.36 3.14
C SER A 211 -13.67 -1.59 2.22
N ASN A 212 -14.83 -2.24 2.11
CA ASN A 212 -15.15 -3.22 1.08
C ASN A 212 -16.02 -2.63 -0.05
N GLY A 213 -16.36 -1.36 0.05
CA GLY A 213 -17.16 -0.62 -0.89
C GLY A 213 -16.42 -0.22 -2.17
N ASN A 214 -17.00 0.74 -2.87
CA ASN A 214 -16.58 1.16 -4.21
C ASN A 214 -15.57 2.33 -4.23
N ALA A 215 -15.22 2.91 -3.07
CA ALA A 215 -14.27 4.02 -2.97
C ALA A 215 -12.79 3.58 -2.89
N GLY A 216 -12.53 2.27 -2.85
CA GLY A 216 -11.19 1.70 -2.65
C GLY A 216 -11.03 1.09 -1.26
N VAL A 217 -9.94 0.35 -1.06
CA VAL A 217 -9.72 -0.43 0.18
C VAL A 217 -9.30 0.45 1.35
N CYS A 218 -8.39 1.40 1.12
CA CYS A 218 -7.86 2.29 2.16
C CYS A 218 -8.35 3.73 1.92
N VAL A 219 -9.53 4.08 2.43
CA VAL A 219 -10.08 5.43 2.27
C VAL A 219 -9.51 6.35 3.34
N ARG A 220 -9.04 7.56 3.01
CA ARG A 220 -8.49 8.44 4.05
C ARG A 220 -9.60 8.91 4.99
N LYS A 221 -9.28 9.07 6.27
CA LYS A 221 -10.28 9.47 7.27
C LYS A 221 -11.01 10.77 6.90
N PHE A 222 -10.34 11.76 6.33
CA PHE A 222 -11.03 12.99 5.93
C PHE A 222 -12.02 12.77 4.77
N GLU A 223 -11.76 11.83 3.85
CA GLU A 223 -12.65 11.49 2.74
C GLU A 223 -13.87 10.74 3.25
N TYR A 224 -13.66 9.86 4.22
CA TYR A 224 -14.73 9.22 4.98
C TYR A 224 -15.59 10.29 5.68
N ASP A 225 -14.97 11.18 6.46
CA ASP A 225 -15.67 12.21 7.24
C ASP A 225 -16.48 13.16 6.34
N ALA A 226 -15.89 13.61 5.23
CA ALA A 226 -16.59 14.46 4.27
C ALA A 226 -17.82 13.77 3.64
N THR A 227 -17.69 12.49 3.29
CA THR A 227 -18.78 11.69 2.73
C THR A 227 -19.87 11.41 3.77
N TYR A 228 -19.45 11.10 5.00
CA TYR A 228 -20.35 10.90 6.12
C TYR A 228 -21.19 12.16 6.40
N GLU A 229 -20.55 13.35 6.42
CA GLU A 229 -21.26 14.61 6.58
C GLU A 229 -22.22 14.90 5.43
N MET A 230 -21.86 14.54 4.20
CA MET A 230 -22.72 14.69 3.04
C MET A 230 -24.02 13.88 3.19
N TYR A 231 -23.94 12.65 3.70
CA TYR A 231 -25.12 11.80 3.94
C TYR A 231 -25.94 12.24 5.15
N ASN A 232 -25.29 12.59 6.26
CA ASN A 232 -25.98 12.83 7.54
C ASN A 232 -26.44 14.26 7.77
N LYS A 233 -25.79 15.27 7.17
CA LYS A 233 -25.99 16.69 7.57
C LYS A 233 -26.43 17.60 6.43
N ARG A 234 -26.08 17.30 5.19
CA ARG A 234 -26.17 18.27 4.08
C ARG A 234 -27.31 18.01 3.09
N GLY A 235 -28.19 17.06 3.37
CA GLY A 235 -29.40 16.81 2.58
C GLY A 235 -29.14 16.63 1.08
N SER A 236 -27.98 16.02 0.74
CA SER A 236 -27.20 16.40 -0.44
C SER A 236 -27.92 16.30 -1.78
N ALA A 237 -27.37 16.98 -2.79
CA ALA A 237 -27.77 16.84 -4.20
C ALA A 237 -27.79 15.39 -4.69
N LEU A 238 -27.08 14.46 -4.02
CA LEU A 238 -27.09 13.04 -4.35
C LEU A 238 -28.47 12.39 -4.17
N PHE A 239 -29.25 12.84 -3.18
CA PHE A 239 -30.54 12.25 -2.84
C PHE A 239 -31.73 13.04 -3.41
N LYS A 240 -31.47 14.06 -4.24
CA LYS A 240 -32.50 14.99 -4.74
C LYS A 240 -33.62 14.28 -5.53
N ASP A 241 -33.29 13.21 -6.26
CA ASP A 241 -34.21 12.51 -7.14
C ASP A 241 -34.90 11.31 -6.46
N TYR A 242 -34.56 11.02 -5.20
CA TYR A 242 -35.16 9.95 -4.43
C TYR A 242 -36.34 10.48 -3.59
N PRO A 243 -37.49 9.78 -3.59
CA PRO A 243 -38.59 10.09 -2.68
C PRO A 243 -38.14 9.98 -1.21
N VAL A 244 -38.63 10.87 -0.36
CA VAL A 244 -38.57 10.68 1.11
C VAL A 244 -39.16 9.30 1.45
N GLY A 245 -38.54 8.59 2.38
CA GLY A 245 -38.87 7.21 2.71
C GLY A 245 -38.19 6.16 1.84
N SER A 246 -37.37 6.56 0.87
CA SER A 246 -36.54 5.62 0.09
C SER A 246 -35.51 4.94 0.99
N LYS A 247 -35.35 3.62 0.81
CA LYS A 247 -34.42 2.80 1.57
C LYS A 247 -33.10 2.63 0.84
N PHE A 248 -32.01 2.96 1.52
CA PHE A 248 -30.64 2.77 1.07
C PHE A 248 -30.01 1.69 1.94
N THR A 249 -29.17 0.84 1.36
CA THR A 249 -28.43 -0.16 2.13
C THR A 249 -26.98 0.30 2.26
N PHE A 250 -26.46 0.38 3.49
CA PHE A 250 -25.06 0.64 3.79
C PHE A 250 -24.50 -0.52 4.62
N ALA A 251 -23.41 -1.14 4.19
CA ALA A 251 -22.82 -2.30 4.87
C ALA A 251 -23.85 -3.42 5.20
N GLY A 252 -24.78 -3.65 4.26
CA GLY A 252 -25.88 -4.63 4.42
C GLY A 252 -27.05 -4.21 5.32
N GLN A 253 -27.03 -3.01 5.92
CA GLN A 253 -28.11 -2.49 6.77
C GLN A 253 -28.94 -1.44 6.04
N GLU A 254 -30.27 -1.49 6.19
CA GLU A 254 -31.18 -0.53 5.56
C GLU A 254 -31.33 0.75 6.39
N TYR A 255 -31.30 1.89 5.71
CA TYR A 255 -31.51 3.22 6.27
C TYR A 255 -32.48 4.01 5.38
N GLU A 256 -33.32 4.84 6.00
CA GLU A 256 -34.38 5.57 5.33
C GLU A 256 -34.00 7.04 5.10
N LEU A 257 -34.33 7.56 3.91
CA LEU A 257 -34.17 8.97 3.58
C LEU A 257 -35.23 9.80 4.31
N LYS A 258 -34.79 10.69 5.19
CA LYS A 258 -35.65 11.58 5.98
C LYS A 258 -36.19 12.75 5.14
N GLU A 259 -37.13 13.50 5.72
CA GLU A 259 -37.74 14.69 5.10
C GLU A 259 -36.72 15.78 4.74
N ASP A 260 -35.69 15.95 5.56
CA ASP A 260 -34.57 16.87 5.32
C ASP A 260 -33.54 16.35 4.29
N ARG A 261 -33.85 15.22 3.65
CA ARG A 261 -33.02 14.51 2.67
C ARG A 261 -31.67 14.03 3.22
N THR A 262 -31.56 13.84 4.52
CA THR A 262 -30.41 13.17 5.16
C THR A 262 -30.75 11.73 5.53
N ILE A 263 -29.72 10.94 5.77
CA ILE A 263 -29.82 9.56 6.27
C ILE A 263 -29.08 9.49 7.60
N ASP A 264 -29.72 8.96 8.64
CA ASP A 264 -29.12 8.82 9.97
C ASP A 264 -28.28 7.55 10.05
N ILE A 265 -27.02 7.67 9.67
CA ILE A 265 -26.08 6.56 9.55
C ILE A 265 -25.12 6.61 10.75
N PRO A 266 -24.94 5.54 11.53
CA PRO A 266 -23.94 5.50 12.59
C PRO A 266 -22.53 5.75 12.06
N TYR A 267 -21.75 6.56 12.77
CA TYR A 267 -20.37 6.82 12.42
C TYR A 267 -19.51 5.56 12.58
N GLY A 268 -18.68 5.27 11.58
CA GLY A 268 -17.78 4.11 11.58
C GLY A 268 -18.31 2.87 10.87
N ILE A 269 -19.47 2.92 10.21
CA ILE A 269 -19.89 1.87 9.27
C ILE A 269 -19.29 2.09 7.87
N ASP A 270 -19.32 1.06 7.02
CA ASP A 270 -18.80 1.18 5.65
C ASP A 270 -19.80 1.94 4.75
N ILE A 271 -19.71 3.26 4.78
CA ILE A 271 -20.57 4.16 3.99
C ILE A 271 -20.32 4.08 2.48
N PHE A 272 -19.25 3.40 2.06
CA PHE A 272 -18.92 3.19 0.64
C PHE A 272 -19.42 1.84 0.11
N ASP A 273 -19.81 0.91 0.99
CA ASP A 273 -20.59 -0.27 0.62
C ASP A 273 -22.08 0.09 0.57
N VAL A 274 -22.41 0.98 -0.37
CA VAL A 274 -23.75 1.54 -0.55
C VAL A 274 -24.50 0.90 -1.72
N GLN A 275 -25.75 0.55 -1.50
CA GLN A 275 -26.69 0.13 -2.54
C GLN A 275 -27.85 1.12 -2.62
N PHE A 276 -27.96 1.76 -3.78
CA PHE A 276 -29.03 2.72 -4.06
C PHE A 276 -30.32 1.98 -4.42
N PRO A 277 -31.48 2.46 -3.96
CA PRO A 277 -32.76 1.92 -4.40
C PRO A 277 -32.93 2.14 -5.91
N LYS A 278 -33.61 1.21 -6.58
CA LYS A 278 -33.89 1.37 -8.01
C LYS A 278 -34.85 2.53 -8.20
N MET A 279 -34.41 3.54 -8.95
CA MET A 279 -35.32 4.56 -9.44
C MET A 279 -36.35 3.91 -10.37
N ARG A 280 -37.64 4.20 -10.14
CA ARG A 280 -38.69 3.84 -11.10
C ARG A 280 -38.44 4.70 -12.34
N THR A 281 -37.97 4.07 -13.41
CA THR A 281 -37.91 4.64 -14.77
C THR A 281 -39.30 4.96 -15.28
#